data_AF-I0A1T0-F1
#
_entry.id   AF-I0A1T0-F1
#
_cell.length_a   1.000
_cell.length_b   1.000
_cell.length_c   1.000
_cell.angle_alpha   90.00
_cell.angle_beta   90.00
_cell.angle_gamma   90.00
#
_symmetry.space_group_name_H-M   'P 1'
#
loop_
_entity.id
_entity.type
_entity.pdbx_description
1 polymer ?
#
loop_
_entity_poly.entity_id
_entity_poly.type
_entity_poly.pdbx_seq_one_letter_code
_entity_poly.pdbx_strand_id
1 'polypeptide(L)'
;MVEKKLPLLASGKLGANYELIFKYWEIAKRESPEKEKDVVLSTDDLDYAEKLIREKKTRLKVSEIIDELVAKIINRIDSGIALKAYESVYGIKTDPFSARKEVATVVALWILEALENEGKLVLS
;
A
#
# COMPACT_ATOMS: atom_id res chain seq x y z
N MET A 1 20.51 8.55 13.15
CA MET A 1 19.21 8.39 12.44
C MET A 1 19.16 6.97 11.96
N VAL A 2 18.15 6.19 12.36
CA VAL A 2 17.93 4.85 11.77
C VAL A 2 17.36 5.07 10.39
N GLU A 3 18.03 4.55 9.36
CA GLU A 3 17.58 4.62 7.98
C GLU A 3 16.24 3.87 7.88
N LYS A 4 15.14 4.58 7.55
CA LYS A 4 13.84 3.94 7.39
C LYS A 4 13.91 3.03 6.16
N LYS A 5 13.66 1.74 6.35
CA LYS A 5 13.56 0.78 5.24
C LYS A 5 12.38 1.19 4.35
N LEU A 6 12.64 1.46 3.08
CA LEU A 6 11.63 1.78 2.08
C LEU A 6 11.49 0.60 1.10
N PRO A 7 10.28 0.30 0.61
CA PRO A 7 10.11 -0.62 -0.50
C PRO A 7 10.65 0.02 -1.79
N LEU A 8 10.90 -0.82 -2.81
CA LEU A 8 11.45 -0.38 -4.08
C LEU A 8 10.59 0.72 -4.73
N LEU A 9 11.20 1.79 -5.25
CA LEU A 9 10.52 2.97 -5.84
C LEU A 9 9.69 3.82 -4.85
N ALA A 10 9.67 3.53 -3.54
CA ALA A 10 9.09 4.47 -2.58
C ALA A 10 10.07 5.62 -2.27
N SER A 11 9.51 6.81 -2.05
CA SER A 11 10.24 8.01 -1.63
C SER A 11 10.04 8.34 -0.15
N GLY A 12 8.99 7.81 0.48
CA GLY A 12 8.56 8.13 1.84
C GLY A 12 7.87 9.49 1.99
N LYS A 13 7.65 10.23 0.90
CA LYS A 13 7.07 11.59 0.93
C LYS A 13 5.64 11.62 1.44
N LEU A 14 4.84 10.58 1.18
CA LEU A 14 3.44 10.52 1.59
C LEU A 14 3.28 10.02 3.04
N GLY A 15 4.38 9.78 3.76
CA GLY A 15 4.34 9.44 5.19
C GLY A 15 3.79 8.05 5.51
N ALA A 16 3.74 7.15 4.53
CA ALA A 16 3.25 5.79 4.73
C ALA A 16 4.11 5.02 5.75
N ASN A 17 3.45 4.27 6.63
CA ASN A 17 4.16 3.38 7.56
C ASN A 17 4.52 2.05 6.88
N TYR A 18 5.61 2.05 6.11
CA TYR A 18 6.05 0.86 5.36
C TYR A 18 6.43 -0.34 6.22
N GLU A 19 6.66 -0.15 7.52
CA GLU A 19 6.87 -1.26 8.45
C GLU A 19 5.69 -2.24 8.41
N LEU A 20 4.46 -1.75 8.21
CA LEU A 20 3.27 -2.57 8.14
C LEU A 20 3.29 -3.58 6.99
N ILE A 21 3.68 -3.15 5.78
CA ILE A 21 3.74 -4.06 4.62
C ILE A 21 4.94 -5.00 4.71
N PHE A 22 6.07 -4.58 5.29
CA PHE A 22 7.19 -5.48 5.56
C PHE A 22 6.78 -6.56 6.57
N LYS A 23 6.05 -6.17 7.63
CA LYS A 23 5.57 -7.12 8.63
C LYS A 23 4.58 -8.11 8.05
N TYR A 24 3.64 -7.63 7.22
CA TYR A 24 2.74 -8.52 6.47
C TYR A 24 3.55 -9.52 5.63
N TRP A 25 4.51 -9.03 4.85
CA TRP A 25 5.34 -9.86 3.97
C TRP A 25 6.13 -10.93 4.76
N GLU A 26 6.73 -10.56 5.89
CA GLU A 26 7.44 -11.50 6.77
C GLU A 26 6.53 -12.63 7.28
N ILE A 27 5.31 -12.28 7.71
CA ILE A 27 4.34 -13.24 8.22
C ILE A 27 3.86 -14.15 7.09
N ALA A 28 3.50 -13.57 5.94
CA ALA A 28 3.08 -14.31 4.75
C ALA A 28 4.16 -15.29 4.30
N LYS A 29 5.41 -14.85 4.18
CA LYS A 29 6.53 -15.71 3.79
C LYS A 29 6.72 -16.93 4.70
N ARG A 30 6.41 -16.80 5.99
CA ARG A 30 6.54 -17.88 6.98
C ARG A 30 5.34 -18.82 7.01
N GLU A 31 4.14 -18.28 6.90
CA GLU A 31 2.89 -18.99 7.23
C GLU A 31 2.04 -19.33 6.00
N SER A 32 2.15 -18.54 4.93
CA SER A 32 1.34 -18.66 3.71
C SER A 32 2.11 -18.04 2.53
N PRO A 33 3.19 -18.68 2.03
CA PRO A 33 4.09 -18.09 1.04
C PRO A 33 3.40 -17.62 -0.25
N GLU A 34 2.28 -18.22 -0.62
CA GLU A 34 1.45 -17.80 -1.73
C GLU A 34 0.82 -16.40 -1.57
N LYS A 35 0.70 -15.93 -0.33
CA LYS A 35 0.17 -14.60 0.07
C LYS A 35 1.24 -13.52 0.14
N GLU A 36 2.51 -13.86 -0.02
CA GLU A 36 3.63 -12.92 0.07
C GLU A 36 3.46 -11.74 -0.91
N LYS A 37 2.90 -12.02 -2.09
CA LYS A 37 2.71 -11.04 -3.16
C LYS A 37 1.51 -10.12 -2.96
N ASP A 38 0.64 -10.38 -1.99
CA ASP A 38 -0.59 -9.59 -1.79
C ASP A 38 -0.29 -8.12 -1.48
N VAL A 39 0.84 -7.85 -0.83
CA VAL A 39 1.30 -6.50 -0.46
C VAL A 39 2.33 -5.91 -1.41
N VAL A 40 2.72 -6.65 -2.46
CA VAL A 40 3.66 -6.17 -3.47
C VAL A 40 2.86 -5.45 -4.56
N LEU A 41 3.26 -4.22 -4.91
CA LEU A 41 2.64 -3.54 -6.05
C LEU A 41 2.90 -4.33 -7.34
N SER A 42 1.92 -4.36 -8.23
CA SER A 42 2.04 -5.00 -9.55
C SER A 42 1.99 -3.98 -10.67
N THR A 43 2.39 -4.40 -11.88
CA THR A 43 2.19 -3.59 -13.10
C THR A 43 0.71 -3.22 -13.29
N ASP A 44 -0.21 -4.14 -13.02
CA ASP A 44 -1.66 -3.87 -13.09
C ASP A 44 -2.13 -2.79 -12.10
N ASP A 45 -1.44 -2.63 -10.96
CA ASP A 45 -1.73 -1.56 -10.00
C ASP A 45 -1.27 -0.20 -10.53
N LEU A 46 -0.06 -0.15 -11.09
CA LEU A 46 0.52 1.05 -11.70
C LEU A 46 -0.33 1.49 -12.91
N ASP A 47 -0.65 0.57 -13.82
CA ASP A 47 -1.47 0.85 -15.00
C ASP A 47 -2.87 1.35 -14.62
N TYR A 48 -3.47 0.76 -13.58
CA TYR A 48 -4.76 1.21 -13.07
C TYR A 48 -4.69 2.62 -12.49
N ALA A 49 -3.67 2.91 -11.66
CA ALA A 49 -3.45 4.23 -11.10
C ALA A 49 -3.20 5.29 -12.19
N GLU A 50 -2.37 4.98 -13.19
CA GLU A 50 -2.12 5.85 -14.35
C GLU A 50 -3.39 6.13 -15.14
N LYS A 51 -4.19 5.10 -15.40
CA LYS A 51 -5.48 5.24 -16.09
C LYS A 51 -6.41 6.13 -15.28
N LEU A 52 -6.52 5.92 -13.96
CA LEU A 52 -7.35 6.71 -13.07
C LEU A 52 -6.95 8.20 -13.09
N ILE A 53 -5.65 8.48 -12.99
CA ILE A 53 -5.10 9.85 -13.03
C ILE A 53 -5.39 10.51 -14.40
N ARG A 54 -5.16 9.79 -15.49
CA ARG A 54 -5.35 10.29 -16.86
C ARG A 54 -6.82 10.57 -17.19
N GLU A 55 -7.72 9.66 -16.83
CA GLU A 55 -9.14 9.76 -17.15
C GLU A 55 -9.84 10.86 -16.35
N LYS A 56 -9.36 11.14 -15.14
CA LYS A 56 -10.00 12.06 -14.21
C LYS A 56 -9.42 13.49 -14.27
N LYS A 57 -8.70 13.80 -15.36
CA LYS A 57 -8.12 15.12 -15.74
C LYS A 57 -8.29 16.21 -14.67
N THR A 58 -7.27 16.38 -13.84
CA THR A 58 -7.02 17.56 -12.96
C THR A 58 -7.95 17.81 -11.76
N ARG A 59 -8.92 16.94 -11.43
CA ARG A 59 -9.86 17.25 -10.33
C ARG A 59 -9.89 16.28 -9.14
N LEU A 60 -9.28 15.11 -9.22
CA LEU A 60 -9.24 14.23 -8.06
C LEU A 60 -8.20 14.70 -7.05
N LYS A 61 -8.64 14.83 -5.80
CA LYS A 61 -7.73 14.96 -4.67
C LYS A 61 -6.95 13.66 -4.52
N VAL A 62 -5.72 13.75 -4.03
CA VAL A 62 -4.88 12.57 -3.73
C VAL A 62 -5.64 11.55 -2.87
N SER A 63 -6.46 12.02 -1.93
CA SER A 63 -7.33 11.16 -1.11
C SER A 63 -8.30 10.29 -1.91
N GLU A 64 -8.89 10.84 -2.98
CA GLU A 64 -9.85 10.10 -3.81
C GLU A 64 -9.14 9.03 -4.66
N ILE A 65 -7.91 9.32 -5.11
CA ILE A 65 -7.07 8.34 -5.81
C ILE A 65 -6.69 7.21 -4.85
N ILE A 66 -6.34 7.54 -3.60
CA ILE A 66 -6.05 6.54 -2.57
C ILE A 66 -7.29 5.66 -2.32
N ASP A 67 -8.47 6.24 -2.17
CA ASP A 67 -9.70 5.48 -1.90
C ASP A 67 -10.02 4.47 -3.02
N GLU A 68 -9.89 4.88 -4.29
CA GLU A 68 -10.07 3.99 -5.45
C GLU A 68 -9.02 2.86 -5.49
N LEU A 69 -7.75 3.19 -5.20
CA LEU A 69 -6.69 2.19 -5.12
C LEU A 69 -6.92 1.21 -3.97
N VAL A 70 -7.32 1.70 -2.79
CA VAL A 70 -7.66 0.86 -1.65
C VAL A 70 -8.81 -0.09 -2.00
N ALA A 71 -9.86 0.40 -2.67
CA ALA A 71 -10.98 -0.43 -3.10
C ALA A 71 -10.55 -1.56 -4.06
N LYS A 72 -9.59 -1.30 -4.96
CA LYS A 72 -8.99 -2.32 -5.84
C LYS A 72 -8.13 -3.32 -5.07
N ILE A 73 -7.31 -2.86 -4.12
CA ILE A 73 -6.27 -3.66 -3.46
C ILE A 73 -6.84 -4.50 -2.31
N ILE A 74 -7.81 -3.98 -1.55
CA ILE A 74 -8.25 -4.57 -0.28
C ILE A 74 -8.62 -6.05 -0.42
N ASN A 75 -9.22 -6.45 -1.54
CA ASN A 75 -9.69 -7.82 -1.79
C ASN A 75 -8.58 -8.86 -1.90
N ARG A 76 -7.35 -8.47 -2.29
CA ARG A 76 -6.22 -9.40 -2.30
C ARG A 76 -5.50 -9.51 -0.96
N ILE A 77 -5.67 -8.54 -0.06
CA ILE A 77 -5.03 -8.56 1.26
C ILE A 77 -5.73 -9.58 2.16
N ASP A 78 -4.97 -10.56 2.66
CA ASP A 78 -5.45 -11.53 3.64
C ASP A 78 -5.76 -10.86 4.99
N SER A 79 -6.95 -11.14 5.53
CA SER A 79 -7.43 -10.54 6.77
C SER A 79 -6.63 -10.97 8.01
N GLY A 80 -6.23 -12.24 8.07
CA GLY A 80 -5.54 -12.80 9.22
C GLY A 80 -4.10 -12.30 9.30
N ILE A 81 -3.41 -12.27 8.16
CA ILE A 81 -2.04 -11.74 8.08
C ILE A 81 -2.04 -10.24 8.35
N ALA A 82 -2.97 -9.48 7.78
CA ALA A 82 -3.09 -8.04 8.02
C ALA A 82 -3.31 -7.73 9.51
N LEU A 83 -4.19 -8.47 10.18
CA LEU A 83 -4.45 -8.28 11.61
C LEU A 83 -3.18 -8.53 12.44
N LYS A 84 -2.48 -9.65 12.21
CA LYS A 84 -1.22 -9.95 12.92
C LYS A 84 -0.14 -8.89 12.67
N ALA A 85 -0.02 -8.42 11.43
CA ALA A 85 0.94 -7.38 11.07
C ALA A 85 0.61 -6.06 11.77
N TYR A 86 -0.66 -5.66 11.76
CA TYR A 86 -1.15 -4.44 12.40
C TYR A 86 -0.88 -4.46 13.91
N GLU A 87 -1.29 -5.53 14.61
CA GLU A 87 -1.07 -5.66 16.05
C GLU A 87 0.42 -5.69 16.41
N SER A 88 1.25 -6.32 15.56
CA SER A 88 2.71 -6.36 15.77
C SER A 88 3.38 -5.01 15.60
N VAL A 89 2.91 -4.16 14.68
CA VAL A 89 3.53 -2.85 14.39
C VAL A 89 3.01 -1.77 15.33
N TYR A 90 1.70 -1.75 15.59
CA TYR A 90 1.07 -0.68 16.37
C TYR A 90 0.90 -1.03 17.87
N GLY A 91 1.03 -2.30 18.26
CA GLY A 91 0.90 -2.74 19.65
C GLY A 91 -0.53 -2.65 20.20
N ILE A 92 -1.53 -2.45 19.34
CA ILE A 92 -2.95 -2.32 19.69
C ILE A 92 -3.80 -3.26 18.84
N LYS A 93 -4.95 -3.67 19.40
CA LYS A 93 -5.92 -4.51 18.69
C LYS A 93 -6.77 -3.67 17.74
N THR A 94 -7.22 -4.29 16.66
CA THR A 94 -8.17 -3.72 15.70
C THR A 94 -9.06 -4.82 15.12
N ASP A 95 -10.05 -4.47 14.31
CA ASP A 95 -10.84 -5.47 13.59
C ASP A 95 -10.16 -5.88 12.26
N PRO A 96 -10.45 -7.08 11.73
CA PRO A 96 -9.80 -7.58 10.52
C PRO A 96 -10.01 -6.70 9.28
N PHE A 97 -11.13 -5.99 9.17
CA PHE A 97 -11.40 -5.13 8.03
C PHE A 97 -10.56 -3.86 8.09
N SER A 98 -10.50 -3.21 9.26
CA SER A 98 -9.65 -2.04 9.48
C SER A 98 -8.17 -2.34 9.24
N ALA A 99 -7.68 -3.50 9.71
CA ALA A 99 -6.29 -3.92 9.46
C ALA A 99 -5.99 -4.09 7.96
N ARG A 100 -6.88 -4.75 7.20
CA ARG A 100 -6.74 -4.88 5.74
C ARG A 100 -6.75 -3.55 5.03
N LYS A 101 -7.66 -2.65 5.46
CA LYS A 101 -7.78 -1.33 4.88
C LYS A 101 -6.47 -0.55 5.07
N GLU A 102 -5.89 -0.59 6.26
CA GLU A 102 -4.62 0.07 6.55
C GLU A 102 -3.47 -0.48 5.69
N VAL A 103 -3.35 -1.80 5.57
CA VAL A 103 -2.36 -2.44 4.69
C VAL A 103 -2.57 -1.98 3.24
N ALA A 104 -3.81 -2.02 2.74
CA ALA A 104 -4.15 -1.58 1.39
C ALA A 104 -3.84 -0.09 1.18
N THR A 105 -4.06 0.76 2.19
CA THR A 105 -3.69 2.18 2.16
C THR A 105 -2.19 2.35 2.02
N VAL A 106 -1.37 1.62 2.78
CA VAL A 106 0.10 1.69 2.65
C VAL A 106 0.55 1.26 1.24
N VAL A 107 -0.06 0.23 0.66
CA VAL A 107 0.22 -0.19 -0.73
C VAL A 107 -0.22 0.87 -1.73
N ALA A 108 -1.39 1.50 -1.54
CA ALA A 108 -1.87 2.59 -2.40
C ALA A 108 -0.92 3.79 -2.38
N LEU A 109 -0.43 4.19 -1.20
CA LEU A 109 0.57 5.25 -1.06
C LEU A 109 1.88 4.88 -1.76
N TRP A 110 2.33 3.62 -1.63
CA TRP A 110 3.50 3.12 -2.34
C TRP A 110 3.36 3.25 -3.87
N ILE A 111 2.21 2.89 -4.44
CA ILE A 111 1.92 3.01 -5.87
C ILE A 111 2.06 4.46 -6.34
N LEU A 112 1.53 5.42 -5.57
CA LEU A 112 1.61 6.85 -5.93
C LEU A 112 3.03 7.38 -5.88
N GLU A 113 3.81 6.99 -4.87
CA GLU A 113 5.22 7.38 -4.80
C GLU A 113 6.05 6.75 -5.94
N ALA A 114 5.75 5.51 -6.31
CA ALA A 114 6.42 4.84 -7.42
C ALA A 114 6.16 5.58 -8.75
N LEU A 115 4.90 5.90 -9.03
CA LEU A 115 4.54 6.64 -10.23
C LEU A 115 5.10 8.09 -10.22
N GLU A 116 5.21 8.74 -9.06
CA GLU A 116 5.85 10.06 -8.94
C GLU A 116 7.35 9.95 -9.29
N ASN A 117 8.04 8.95 -8.75
CA ASN A 117 9.46 8.69 -9.03
C ASN A 117 9.71 8.33 -10.51
N GLU A 118 8.72 7.73 -11.19
CA GLU A 118 8.75 7.49 -12.63
C GLU A 118 8.40 8.73 -13.48
N GLY A 119 8.06 9.86 -12.86
CA GLY A 119 7.69 11.10 -13.55
C GLY A 119 6.29 11.09 -14.16
N LYS A 120 5.42 10.17 -13.73
CA LYS A 120 4.05 9.98 -14.25
C LYS A 120 3.00 10.80 -13.51
N LEU A 121 3.34 11.33 -12.34
CA LEU A 121 2.56 12.34 -11.63
C LEU A 121 3.44 13.30 -10.84
N VAL A 122 2.84 14.40 -10.40
CA VAL A 122 3.44 15.33 -9.43
C VAL A 122 2.54 15.34 -8.20
N LEU A 123 3.08 14.90 -7.06
CA LEU A 123 2.42 15.04 -5.77
C LEU A 123 2.74 16.45 -5.25
N SER A 124 1.72 17.29 -5.10
CA SER A 124 1.82 18.67 -4.61
C SER A 124 1.21 18.82 -3.21
#